data_AF-A0A366MQ94-F1
#
_entry.id   AF-A0A366MQ94-F1
#
_cell.length_a   1.000
_cell.length_b   1.000
_cell.length_c   1.000
_cell.angle_alpha   90.00
_cell.angle_beta   90.00
_cell.angle_gamma   90.00
#
_symmetry.space_group_name_H-M   'P 1'
#
loop_
_entity.id
_entity.type
_entity.pdbx_description
1 polymer ?
#
loop_
_entity_poly.entity_id
_entity_poly.type
_entity_poly.pdbx_seq_one_letter_code
_entity_poly.pdbx_strand_id
1 'polypeptide(L)'
;MEKIILIITICTIIMVSPLVSKMIKTPVVVVEILLGLLCGYLGLIYGDETLKLVAKFGFVYLMFLAGLEINFKLVKVIKATMAVNVILYFILLYTISGLVCWVFDLGLTYFVALPIFSLGMIMMLIKEYGKEEPWLNLALSIGVVGEIISILALTLFSGWTEYGFSTNFFISILTIIGVIIATILLLRFSYMTFWWFPEVKKYLIPDNIDDKHDQDIRFSISLLLILVSIMLILKIDVVLGAFTAGLFFKMFFHQKQELLHKIESFGYGFFAPIFFIYTGSTVKLDMINLDILTHALFIMCAIVSIRFVSSYLVFLKFLKPKQTALFALSDSMPLTFMVAIAMLSYNYGLISESEYFSFIIASMLDGLLLMVIIRQLYKLFKLNTIKK
;
A
#
# COMPACT_ATOMS: atom_id res chain seq x y z
N MET A 1 -27.75 3.22 -22.09
CA MET A 1 -28.13 2.43 -20.90
C MET A 1 -26.94 1.75 -20.25
N GLU A 2 -25.96 1.26 -21.01
CA GLU A 2 -24.74 0.59 -20.49
C GLU A 2 -23.99 1.40 -19.42
N LYS A 3 -23.71 2.70 -19.66
CA LYS A 3 -23.09 3.57 -18.64
C LYS A 3 -23.91 3.70 -17.35
N ILE A 4 -25.23 3.65 -17.44
CA ILE A 4 -26.12 3.73 -16.27
C ILE A 4 -26.01 2.43 -15.46
N ILE A 5 -26.04 1.28 -16.14
CA ILE A 5 -25.87 -0.04 -15.52
C ILE A 5 -24.49 -0.14 -14.85
N LEU A 6 -23.44 0.34 -15.52
CA LEU A 6 -22.08 0.40 -14.96
C LEU A 6 -22.05 1.17 -13.63
N ILE A 7 -22.58 2.41 -13.63
CA ILE A 7 -22.59 3.26 -12.43
C ILE A 7 -23.41 2.60 -11.31
N ILE A 8 -24.61 2.08 -11.62
CA ILE A 8 -25.46 1.38 -10.64
C ILE A 8 -24.71 0.18 -10.06
N THR A 9 -24.01 -0.60 -10.90
CA THR A 9 -23.24 -1.76 -10.47
C THR A 9 -22.14 -1.35 -9.51
N ILE A 10 -21.33 -0.34 -9.85
CA ILE A 10 -20.26 0.16 -8.98
C ILE A 10 -20.83 0.65 -7.64
N CYS A 11 -21.87 1.49 -7.65
CA CYS A 11 -22.51 1.99 -6.42
C CYS A 11 -23.05 0.84 -5.56
N THR A 12 -23.65 -0.17 -6.19
CA THR A 12 -24.15 -1.36 -5.49
C THR A 12 -23.01 -2.13 -4.83
N ILE A 13 -21.90 -2.34 -5.53
CA ILE A 13 -20.73 -3.02 -4.96
C ILE A 13 -20.18 -2.23 -3.77
N ILE A 14 -19.97 -0.91 -3.90
CA ILE A 14 -19.46 -0.07 -2.80
C ILE A 14 -20.34 -0.19 -1.55
N MET A 15 -21.67 -0.18 -1.71
CA MET A 15 -22.62 -0.29 -0.60
C MET A 15 -22.66 -1.70 0.01
N VAL A 16 -22.59 -2.75 -0.81
CA VAL A 16 -22.75 -4.16 -0.39
C VAL A 16 -21.45 -4.76 0.14
N SER A 17 -20.28 -4.31 -0.34
CA SER A 17 -18.96 -4.85 0.04
C SER A 17 -18.73 -4.92 1.56
N PRO A 18 -19.00 -3.88 2.37
CA PRO A 18 -18.82 -3.96 3.82
C PRO A 18 -19.76 -4.98 4.49
N LEU A 19 -20.99 -5.14 3.98
CA LEU A 19 -21.97 -6.10 4.51
C LEU A 19 -21.49 -7.53 4.24
N VAL A 20 -21.09 -7.81 3.00
CA VAL A 20 -20.57 -9.11 2.60
C VAL A 20 -19.29 -9.43 3.37
N SER A 21 -18.37 -8.47 3.48
CA SER A 21 -17.14 -8.58 4.27
C SER A 21 -17.42 -9.00 5.71
N LYS A 22 -18.42 -8.38 6.37
CA LYS A 22 -18.82 -8.75 7.73
C LYS A 22 -19.39 -10.17 7.81
N MET A 23 -20.16 -10.60 6.80
CA MET A 23 -20.76 -11.94 6.76
C MET A 23 -19.69 -13.03 6.63
N ILE A 24 -18.72 -12.85 5.73
CA ILE A 24 -17.68 -13.86 5.46
C ILE A 24 -16.40 -13.67 6.30
N LYS A 25 -16.30 -12.59 7.08
CA LYS A 25 -15.17 -12.22 7.96
C LYS A 25 -13.84 -12.02 7.21
N THR A 26 -13.91 -11.31 6.10
CA THR A 26 -12.83 -11.03 5.13
C THR A 26 -12.60 -9.52 5.02
N PRO A 27 -11.40 -9.01 4.66
CA PRO A 27 -11.21 -7.58 4.43
C PRO A 27 -12.16 -7.04 3.37
N VAL A 28 -12.71 -5.86 3.59
CA VAL A 28 -13.57 -5.18 2.62
C VAL A 28 -12.89 -5.07 1.26
N VAL A 29 -11.61 -4.70 1.24
CA VAL A 29 -10.81 -4.58 0.02
C VAL A 29 -10.81 -5.86 -0.82
N VAL A 30 -10.68 -7.04 -0.20
CA VAL A 30 -10.69 -8.30 -0.94
C VAL A 30 -12.08 -8.59 -1.50
N VAL A 31 -13.14 -8.25 -0.76
CA VAL A 31 -14.52 -8.37 -1.25
C VAL A 31 -14.76 -7.45 -2.45
N GLU A 32 -14.24 -6.22 -2.42
CA GLU A 32 -14.35 -5.28 -3.53
C GLU A 32 -13.68 -5.80 -4.81
N ILE A 33 -12.48 -6.37 -4.69
CA ILE A 33 -11.79 -7.02 -5.83
C ILE A 33 -12.61 -8.22 -6.33
N LEU A 34 -13.10 -9.09 -5.44
CA LEU A 34 -13.92 -10.26 -5.82
C LEU A 34 -15.21 -9.85 -6.54
N LEU A 35 -15.95 -8.89 -6.01
CA LEU A 35 -17.19 -8.41 -6.61
C LEU A 35 -16.93 -7.69 -7.93
N GLY A 36 -15.83 -6.92 -8.02
CA GLY A 36 -15.38 -6.33 -9.28
C GLY A 36 -15.07 -7.37 -10.35
N LEU A 37 -14.37 -8.45 -9.97
CA LEU A 37 -14.06 -9.59 -10.84
C LEU A 37 -15.33 -10.30 -11.32
N LEU A 38 -16.25 -10.61 -10.40
CA LEU A 38 -17.52 -11.25 -10.75
C LEU A 38 -18.38 -10.38 -11.68
N CYS A 39 -18.51 -9.09 -11.37
CA CYS A 39 -19.30 -8.17 -12.19
C CYS A 39 -18.63 -7.85 -13.53
N GLY A 40 -17.30 -7.86 -13.59
CA GLY A 40 -16.52 -7.79 -14.83
C GLY A 40 -16.79 -9.01 -15.72
N TYR A 41 -16.72 -10.21 -15.15
CA TYR A 41 -17.03 -11.46 -15.86
C TYR A 41 -18.47 -11.52 -16.39
N LEU A 42 -19.44 -11.04 -15.61
CA LEU A 42 -20.85 -10.95 -16.02
C LEU A 42 -21.10 -9.87 -17.10
N GLY A 43 -20.09 -9.10 -17.50
CA GLY A 43 -20.21 -8.00 -18.45
C GLY A 43 -20.91 -6.75 -17.90
N LEU A 44 -21.15 -6.68 -16.58
CA LEU A 44 -21.74 -5.51 -15.91
C LEU A 44 -20.73 -4.38 -15.75
N ILE A 45 -19.45 -4.73 -15.65
CA ILE A 45 -18.32 -3.79 -15.66
C ILE A 45 -17.49 -4.05 -16.90
N TYR A 46 -17.58 -3.14 -17.87
CA TYR A 46 -16.76 -3.17 -19.10
C TYR A 46 -15.65 -2.11 -19.02
N GLY A 47 -14.70 -2.17 -19.96
CA GLY A 47 -13.56 -1.25 -20.04
C GLY A 47 -13.94 0.18 -20.40
N ASP A 48 -14.61 0.89 -19.48
CA ASP A 48 -15.00 2.29 -19.63
C ASP A 48 -13.86 3.24 -19.21
N GLU A 49 -13.59 4.25 -20.04
CA GLU A 49 -12.51 5.22 -19.81
C GLU A 49 -12.74 6.10 -18.57
N THR A 50 -14.01 6.40 -18.25
CA THR A 50 -14.36 7.22 -17.08
C THR A 50 -14.10 6.42 -15.81
N LEU A 51 -14.52 5.15 -15.77
CA LEU A 51 -14.20 4.26 -14.66
C LEU A 51 -12.68 4.13 -14.49
N LYS A 52 -11.95 3.88 -15.58
CA LYS A 52 -10.48 3.80 -15.55
C LYS A 52 -9.84 5.07 -15.02
N LEU A 53 -10.34 6.24 -15.40
CA LEU A 53 -9.84 7.53 -14.91
C LEU A 53 -10.07 7.68 -13.40
N VAL A 54 -11.29 7.41 -12.92
CA VAL A 54 -11.61 7.50 -11.47
C VAL A 54 -10.82 6.47 -10.68
N ALA A 55 -10.63 5.25 -11.19
CA ALA A 55 -9.83 4.21 -10.56
C ALA A 55 -8.34 4.61 -10.47
N LYS A 56 -7.77 5.21 -11.52
CA LYS A 56 -6.41 5.77 -11.48
C LYS A 56 -6.28 6.89 -10.44
N PHE A 57 -7.27 7.78 -10.36
CA PHE A 57 -7.27 8.79 -9.31
C PHE A 57 -7.39 8.16 -7.93
N GLY A 58 -8.22 7.12 -7.78
CA GLY A 58 -8.36 6.40 -6.52
C GLY A 58 -7.07 5.69 -6.09
N PHE A 59 -6.31 5.15 -7.04
CA PHE A 59 -4.96 4.64 -6.80
C PHE A 59 -4.01 5.74 -6.27
N VAL A 60 -3.96 6.88 -6.95
CA VAL A 60 -3.16 8.04 -6.50
C VAL A 60 -3.58 8.49 -5.10
N TYR A 61 -4.88 8.54 -4.82
CA TYR A 61 -5.40 8.89 -3.49
C TYR A 61 -5.04 7.85 -2.42
N LEU A 62 -5.05 6.56 -2.75
CA LEU A 62 -4.57 5.51 -1.86
C LEU A 62 -3.09 5.66 -1.51
N MET A 63 -2.25 6.03 -2.48
CA MET A 63 -0.84 6.30 -2.22
C MET A 63 -0.64 7.57 -1.39
N PHE A 64 -1.53 8.55 -1.51
CA PHE A 64 -1.61 9.69 -0.61
C PHE A 64 -1.98 9.28 0.82
N LEU A 65 -2.98 8.42 0.98
CA LEU A 65 -3.34 7.86 2.29
C LEU A 65 -2.20 7.07 2.93
N ALA A 66 -1.48 6.25 2.16
CA ALA A 66 -0.26 5.57 2.60
C ALA A 66 0.74 6.55 3.23
N GLY A 67 1.01 7.68 2.55
CA GLY A 67 1.86 8.75 3.09
C GLY A 67 1.32 9.39 4.37
N LEU A 68 -0.01 9.53 4.47
CA LEU A 68 -0.70 10.06 5.64
C LEU A 68 -0.62 9.13 6.85
N GLU A 69 -0.56 7.82 6.61
CA GLU A 69 -0.48 6.79 7.65
C GLU A 69 0.90 6.71 8.30
N ILE A 70 1.96 7.12 7.59
CA ILE A 70 3.34 7.08 8.07
C ILE A 70 3.48 7.81 9.40
N ASN A 71 3.80 7.05 10.45
CA ASN A 71 4.03 7.60 11.77
C ASN A 71 5.47 7.34 12.21
N PHE A 72 6.35 8.31 11.98
CA PHE A 72 7.77 8.24 12.39
C PHE A 72 7.97 8.03 13.90
N LYS A 73 6.96 8.31 14.75
CA LYS A 73 7.06 7.98 16.18
C LYS A 73 7.14 6.46 16.40
N LEU A 74 6.57 5.64 15.50
CA LEU A 74 6.67 4.18 15.56
C LEU A 74 8.08 3.70 15.25
N VAL A 75 8.80 4.37 14.35
CA VAL A 75 10.20 4.06 14.05
C VAL A 75 11.09 4.34 15.28
N LYS A 76 10.79 5.38 16.05
CA LYS A 76 11.50 5.68 17.31
C LYS A 76 11.32 4.62 18.40
N VAL A 77 10.33 3.74 18.30
CA VAL A 77 10.14 2.61 19.22
C VAL A 77 11.21 1.53 19.00
N ILE A 78 11.80 1.48 17.80
CA ILE A 78 12.95 0.62 17.50
C ILE A 78 14.12 1.13 18.34
N LYS A 79 14.45 0.39 19.41
CA LYS A 79 15.64 0.66 20.23
C LYS A 79 16.87 0.67 19.33
N ALA A 80 17.88 1.48 19.65
CA ALA A 80 19.14 1.52 18.89
C ALA A 80 19.76 0.11 18.72
N THR A 81 19.58 -0.75 19.72
CA THR A 81 20.01 -2.16 19.69
C THR A 81 19.31 -3.02 18.64
N MET A 82 18.14 -2.60 18.13
CA MET A 82 17.37 -3.28 17.08
C MET A 82 17.58 -2.68 15.70
N ALA A 83 18.18 -1.49 15.58
CA ALA A 83 18.37 -0.84 14.28
C ALA A 83 19.21 -1.71 13.33
N VAL A 84 20.27 -2.35 13.85
CA VAL A 84 21.10 -3.29 13.08
C VAL A 84 20.28 -4.49 12.61
N ASN A 85 19.42 -5.04 13.46
CA ASN A 85 18.54 -6.14 13.11
C ASN A 85 17.56 -5.74 11.99
N VAL A 86 16.97 -4.56 12.06
CA VAL A 86 16.07 -4.07 11.01
C VAL A 86 16.80 -3.89 9.68
N ILE A 87 18.01 -3.33 9.69
CA ILE A 87 18.84 -3.22 8.48
C ILE A 87 19.16 -4.62 7.92
N LEU A 88 19.58 -5.54 8.79
CA LEU A 88 19.87 -6.92 8.42
C LEU A 88 18.64 -7.64 7.85
N TYR A 89 17.45 -7.38 8.40
CA TYR A 89 16.19 -7.92 7.88
C TYR A 89 15.93 -7.48 6.45
N PHE A 90 16.05 -6.19 6.13
CA PHE A 90 15.87 -5.71 4.76
C PHE A 90 16.96 -6.24 3.81
N ILE A 91 18.22 -6.30 4.24
CA ILE A 91 19.30 -6.89 3.45
C ILE A 91 18.94 -8.35 3.11
N LEU A 92 18.60 -9.17 4.11
CA LEU A 92 18.22 -10.57 3.89
C LEU A 92 16.97 -10.67 3.02
N LEU A 93 15.96 -9.84 3.24
CA LEU A 93 14.73 -9.83 2.46
C LEU A 93 14.99 -9.61 0.96
N TYR A 94 15.77 -8.58 0.61
CA TYR A 94 16.13 -8.29 -0.78
C TYR A 94 17.11 -9.30 -1.36
N THR A 95 18.08 -9.80 -0.58
CA THR A 95 19.00 -10.85 -1.02
C THR A 95 18.25 -12.15 -1.34
N ILE A 96 17.36 -12.60 -0.46
CA ILE A 96 16.57 -13.83 -0.69
C ILE A 96 15.58 -13.62 -1.85
N SER A 97 14.95 -12.43 -1.97
CA SER A 97 14.16 -12.08 -3.15
C SER A 97 14.97 -12.23 -4.44
N GLY A 98 16.19 -11.68 -4.48
CA GLY A 98 17.10 -11.82 -5.63
C GLY A 98 17.50 -13.26 -5.91
N LEU A 99 17.75 -14.07 -4.86
CA LEU A 99 18.04 -15.50 -5.02
C LEU A 99 16.84 -16.26 -5.59
N VAL A 100 15.62 -15.99 -5.12
CA VAL A 100 14.40 -16.59 -5.67
C VAL A 100 14.25 -16.21 -7.14
N CYS A 101 14.44 -14.93 -7.49
CA CYS A 101 14.36 -14.51 -8.88
C CYS A 101 15.42 -15.19 -9.75
N TRP A 102 16.64 -15.35 -9.26
CA TRP A 102 17.71 -16.04 -10.00
C TRP A 102 17.45 -17.54 -10.17
N VAL A 103 16.96 -18.23 -9.13
CA VAL A 103 16.70 -19.67 -9.16
C VAL A 103 15.52 -20.03 -10.07
N PHE A 104 14.49 -19.20 -10.10
CA PHE A 104 13.26 -19.44 -10.87
C PHE A 104 13.19 -18.64 -12.18
N ASP A 105 14.29 -17.98 -12.57
CA ASP A 105 14.40 -17.15 -13.79
C ASP A 105 13.30 -16.06 -13.90
N LEU A 106 13.05 -15.37 -12.79
CA LEU A 106 12.03 -14.34 -12.69
C LEU A 106 12.58 -12.95 -13.02
N GLY A 107 11.76 -12.15 -13.71
CA GLY A 107 12.11 -10.79 -14.12
C GLY A 107 12.16 -9.76 -12.98
N LEU A 108 12.52 -8.53 -13.34
CA LEU A 108 12.68 -7.39 -12.41
C LEU A 108 11.40 -7.10 -11.61
N THR A 109 10.20 -7.31 -12.19
CA THR A 109 8.92 -7.15 -11.48
C THR A 109 8.88 -7.99 -10.20
N TYR A 110 9.31 -9.25 -10.25
CA TYR A 110 9.31 -10.14 -9.09
C TYR A 110 10.31 -9.70 -8.03
N PHE A 111 11.49 -9.25 -8.45
CA PHE A 111 12.52 -8.76 -7.54
C PHE A 111 12.01 -7.61 -6.65
N VAL A 112 11.18 -6.73 -7.22
CA VAL A 112 10.59 -5.58 -6.53
C VAL A 112 9.29 -5.97 -5.80
N ALA A 113 8.48 -6.85 -6.38
CA ALA A 113 7.18 -7.25 -5.84
C ALA A 113 7.29 -8.12 -4.58
N LEU A 114 8.18 -9.12 -4.57
CA LEU A 114 8.28 -10.08 -3.47
C LEU A 114 8.60 -9.43 -2.10
N PRO A 115 9.53 -8.46 -1.98
CA PRO A 115 9.86 -7.82 -0.70
C PRO A 115 8.97 -6.61 -0.36
N ILE A 116 7.92 -6.31 -1.13
CA ILE A 116 7.13 -5.07 -0.99
C ILE A 116 6.27 -5.06 0.29
N PHE A 117 6.05 -3.90 0.91
CA PHE A 117 5.31 -3.75 2.17
C PHE A 117 4.02 -2.94 1.98
N SER A 118 3.04 -3.17 2.86
CA SER A 118 1.82 -2.36 3.00
C SER A 118 1.36 -2.36 4.46
N LEU A 119 1.10 -1.20 5.04
CA LEU A 119 0.58 -1.08 6.41
C LEU A 119 -0.91 -1.40 6.56
N GLY A 120 -1.70 -1.35 5.48
CA GLY A 120 -3.17 -1.44 5.56
C GLY A 120 -3.67 -2.72 6.25
N MET A 121 -3.09 -3.87 5.91
CA MET A 121 -3.43 -5.16 6.52
C MET A 121 -2.96 -5.27 7.98
N ILE A 122 -1.78 -4.73 8.28
CA ILE A 122 -1.21 -4.70 9.65
C ILE A 122 -2.10 -3.86 10.57
N MET A 123 -2.60 -2.72 10.09
CA MET A 123 -3.55 -1.86 10.83
C MET A 123 -4.85 -2.58 11.19
N MET A 124 -5.35 -3.46 10.32
CA MET A 124 -6.52 -4.30 10.65
C MET A 124 -6.21 -5.31 11.76
N LEU A 125 -5.04 -5.95 11.71
CA LEU A 125 -4.63 -6.88 12.77
C LEU A 125 -4.49 -6.17 14.13
N ILE A 126 -4.05 -4.92 14.16
CA ILE A 126 -3.97 -4.14 15.41
C ILE A 126 -5.34 -3.80 15.96
N LYS A 127 -6.31 -3.50 15.09
CA LYS A 127 -7.70 -3.32 15.53
C LYS A 127 -8.28 -4.62 16.12
N GLU A 128 -7.86 -5.79 15.62
CA GLU A 128 -8.33 -7.10 16.10
C GLU A 128 -7.63 -7.58 17.39
N TYR A 129 -6.30 -7.46 17.49
CA TYR A 129 -5.50 -8.01 18.59
C TYR A 129 -4.94 -6.98 19.57
N GLY A 130 -4.93 -5.69 19.21
CA GLY A 130 -4.34 -4.61 19.98
C GLY A 130 -2.85 -4.39 19.71
N LYS A 131 -2.40 -3.15 19.93
CA LYS A 131 -1.02 -2.71 19.67
C LYS A 131 0.00 -3.18 20.74
N GLU A 132 -0.48 -3.76 21.83
CA GLU A 132 0.38 -4.25 22.92
C GLU A 132 1.10 -5.55 22.56
N GLU A 133 0.62 -6.27 21.56
CA GLU A 133 1.26 -7.48 21.05
C GLU A 133 2.66 -7.18 20.49
N PRO A 134 3.74 -7.81 21.00
CA PRO A 134 5.11 -7.50 20.59
C PRO A 134 5.38 -7.69 19.10
N TRP A 135 4.80 -8.73 18.50
CA TRP A 135 4.95 -9.01 17.07
C TRP A 135 4.27 -7.96 16.20
N LEU A 136 3.09 -7.47 16.58
CA LEU A 136 2.39 -6.39 15.86
C LEU A 136 3.09 -5.05 16.02
N ASN A 137 3.58 -4.75 17.22
CA ASN A 137 4.32 -3.51 17.46
C ASN A 137 5.59 -3.47 16.60
N LEU A 138 6.32 -4.59 16.51
CA LEU A 138 7.48 -4.70 15.63
C LEU A 138 7.09 -4.65 14.14
N ALA A 139 6.05 -5.38 13.73
CA ALA A 139 5.51 -5.38 12.36
C ALA A 139 5.13 -3.97 11.91
N LEU A 140 4.50 -3.17 12.77
CA LEU A 140 4.23 -1.77 12.49
C LEU A 140 5.50 -0.96 12.26
N SER A 141 6.44 -1.00 13.21
CA SER A 141 7.65 -0.17 13.11
C SER A 141 8.48 -0.53 11.89
N ILE A 142 8.60 -1.82 11.57
CA ILE A 142 9.29 -2.30 10.37
C ILE A 142 8.48 -1.98 9.12
N GLY A 143 7.15 -2.15 9.16
CA GLY A 143 6.24 -1.82 8.07
C GLY A 143 6.33 -0.35 7.64
N VAL A 144 6.47 0.60 8.58
CA VAL A 144 6.69 2.02 8.24
C VAL A 144 7.97 2.20 7.41
N VAL A 145 9.07 1.55 7.81
CA VAL A 145 10.34 1.62 7.08
C VAL A 145 10.20 0.91 5.73
N GLY A 146 9.57 -0.26 5.72
CA GLY A 146 9.37 -1.09 4.54
C GLY A 146 8.50 -0.42 3.49
N GLU A 147 7.48 0.34 3.89
CA GLU A 147 6.60 1.07 2.97
C GLU A 147 7.36 2.21 2.28
N ILE A 148 8.20 2.95 3.00
CA ILE A 148 9.10 3.96 2.41
C ILE A 148 10.06 3.30 1.41
N ILE A 149 10.69 2.19 1.81
CA ILE A 149 11.60 1.44 0.93
C ILE A 149 10.86 0.94 -0.31
N SER A 150 9.62 0.46 -0.15
CA SER A 150 8.78 -0.06 -1.24
C SER A 150 8.43 1.01 -2.26
N ILE A 151 8.09 2.22 -1.82
CA ILE A 151 7.78 3.33 -2.71
C ILE A 151 9.01 3.82 -3.46
N LEU A 152 10.16 3.87 -2.78
CA LEU A 152 11.43 4.16 -3.44
C LEU A 152 11.77 3.07 -4.47
N ALA A 153 11.59 1.80 -4.12
CA ALA A 153 11.84 0.67 -5.01
C ALA A 153 10.91 0.72 -6.24
N LEU A 154 9.62 1.01 -6.06
CA LEU A 154 8.66 1.20 -7.16
C LEU A 154 9.03 2.37 -8.07
N THR A 155 9.44 3.49 -7.49
CA THR A 155 9.83 4.68 -8.26
C THR A 155 11.09 4.39 -9.08
N LEU A 156 12.09 3.75 -8.47
CA LEU A 156 13.31 3.33 -9.17
C LEU A 156 13.01 2.27 -10.23
N PHE A 157 12.10 1.34 -9.96
CA PHE A 157 11.63 0.34 -10.91
C PHE A 157 10.97 0.98 -12.13
N SER A 158 10.06 1.94 -11.93
CA SER A 158 9.45 2.68 -13.04
C SER A 158 10.50 3.47 -13.83
N GLY A 159 11.44 4.13 -13.14
CA GLY A 159 12.51 4.88 -13.80
C GLY A 159 13.44 3.98 -14.64
N TRP A 160 13.80 2.81 -14.12
CA TRP A 160 14.60 1.84 -14.88
C TRP A 160 13.82 1.32 -16.08
N THR A 161 12.56 0.95 -15.89
CA THR A 161 11.72 0.42 -16.98
C THR A 161 11.56 1.42 -18.13
N GLU A 162 11.37 2.70 -17.82
CA GLU A 162 11.19 3.75 -18.83
C GLU A 162 12.50 4.08 -19.58
N TYR A 163 13.62 4.17 -18.87
CA TYR A 163 14.88 4.71 -19.43
C TYR A 163 15.98 3.67 -19.68
N GLY A 164 15.84 2.43 -19.22
CA GLY A 164 16.90 1.41 -19.23
C GLY A 164 18.13 1.81 -18.39
N PHE A 165 19.24 1.08 -18.52
CA PHE A 165 20.54 1.48 -17.93
C PHE A 165 21.23 2.58 -18.78
N SER A 166 20.55 3.68 -18.99
CA SER A 166 21.06 4.82 -19.77
C SER A 166 21.47 5.99 -18.88
N THR A 167 22.17 6.96 -19.44
CA THR A 167 22.43 8.24 -18.76
C THR A 167 21.14 8.91 -18.26
N ASN A 168 20.03 8.73 -18.98
CA ASN A 168 18.72 9.26 -18.60
C ASN A 168 18.18 8.62 -17.32
N PHE A 169 18.51 7.35 -17.02
CA PHE A 169 18.15 6.72 -15.76
C PHE A 169 18.89 7.35 -14.58
N PHE A 170 20.19 7.61 -14.71
CA PHE A 170 20.94 8.32 -13.65
C PHE A 170 20.44 9.76 -13.47
N ILE A 171 20.07 10.44 -14.56
CA ILE A 171 19.41 11.75 -14.49
C ILE A 171 18.06 11.64 -13.77
N SER A 172 17.26 10.60 -14.06
CA SER A 172 15.99 10.34 -13.38
C SER A 172 16.19 10.12 -11.88
N ILE A 173 17.19 9.33 -11.46
CA ILE A 173 17.55 9.15 -10.04
C ILE A 173 17.91 10.50 -9.41
N LEU A 174 18.76 11.30 -10.07
CA LEU A 174 19.15 12.62 -9.57
C LEU A 174 17.93 13.55 -9.46
N THR A 175 16.99 13.44 -10.39
CA THR A 175 15.72 14.19 -10.38
C THR A 175 14.83 13.75 -9.22
N ILE A 176 14.72 12.44 -8.96
CA ILE A 176 13.99 11.90 -7.80
C ILE A 176 14.59 12.43 -6.49
N ILE A 177 15.92 12.36 -6.34
CA ILE A 177 16.61 12.91 -5.16
C ILE A 177 16.36 14.41 -5.06
N GLY A 178 16.44 15.13 -6.17
CA GLY A 178 16.16 16.56 -6.26
C GLY A 178 14.73 16.90 -5.83
N VAL A 179 13.73 16.12 -6.24
CA VAL A 179 12.33 16.25 -5.83
C VAL A 179 12.17 16.01 -4.34
N ILE A 180 12.79 14.95 -3.80
CA ILE A 180 12.72 14.64 -2.37
C ILE A 180 13.32 15.80 -1.57
N ILE A 181 14.52 16.28 -1.95
CA ILE A 181 15.17 17.42 -1.31
C ILE A 181 14.31 18.67 -1.45
N ALA A 182 13.82 18.99 -2.64
CA ALA A 182 12.97 20.15 -2.88
C ALA A 182 11.69 20.09 -2.05
N THR A 183 11.09 18.91 -1.92
CA THR A 183 9.91 18.73 -1.09
C THR A 183 10.25 18.89 0.40
N ILE A 184 11.37 18.35 0.88
CA ILE A 184 11.86 18.57 2.25
C ILE A 184 12.16 20.06 2.52
N LEU A 185 12.73 20.77 1.54
CA LEU A 185 12.97 22.20 1.63
C LEU A 185 11.66 23.00 1.63
N LEU A 186 10.70 22.64 0.78
CA LEU A 186 9.37 23.25 0.72
C LEU A 186 8.60 23.01 2.02
N LEU A 187 8.68 21.80 2.57
CA LEU A 187 8.21 21.44 3.91
C LEU A 187 8.81 22.40 4.94
N ARG A 188 10.16 22.42 5.04
CA ARG A 188 10.87 23.26 6.03
C ARG A 188 10.56 24.74 5.88
N PHE A 189 10.46 25.23 4.63
CA PHE A 189 10.11 26.60 4.32
C PHE A 189 8.68 26.90 4.78
N SER A 190 7.71 26.06 4.44
CA SER A 190 6.32 26.20 4.88
C SER A 190 6.21 26.21 6.41
N TYR A 191 7.00 25.39 7.11
CA TYR A 191 7.07 25.40 8.57
C TYR A 191 7.55 26.74 9.11
N MET A 192 8.63 27.26 8.53
CA MET A 192 9.19 28.55 8.91
C MET A 192 8.22 29.70 8.62
N THR A 193 7.55 29.69 7.46
CA THR A 193 6.54 30.67 7.09
C THR A 193 5.34 30.63 8.05
N PHE A 194 4.83 29.45 8.40
CA PHE A 194 3.72 29.34 9.36
C PHE A 194 4.13 29.68 10.79
N TRP A 195 5.41 29.50 11.14
CA TRP A 195 5.95 29.95 12.42
C TRP A 195 6.04 31.48 12.50
N TRP A 196 6.50 32.12 11.43
CA TRP A 196 6.65 33.59 11.37
C TRP A 196 5.33 34.32 11.11
N PHE A 197 4.43 33.71 10.34
CA PHE A 197 3.12 34.25 9.95
C PHE A 197 2.00 33.26 10.32
N PRO A 198 1.68 33.11 11.62
CA PRO A 198 0.63 32.19 12.07
C PRO A 198 -0.76 32.56 11.52
N GLU A 199 -0.97 33.80 11.10
CA GLU A 199 -2.19 34.26 10.44
C GLU A 199 -2.40 33.61 9.06
N VAL A 200 -1.33 33.38 8.29
CA VAL A 200 -1.41 32.68 6.99
C VAL A 200 -1.83 31.24 7.18
N LYS A 201 -1.32 30.58 8.23
CA LYS A 201 -1.74 29.23 8.61
C LYS A 201 -3.23 29.20 8.96
N LYS A 202 -3.69 30.15 9.77
CA LYS A 202 -5.11 30.28 10.18
C LYS A 202 -6.03 30.62 9.00
N TYR A 203 -5.55 31.34 8.00
CA TYR A 203 -6.33 31.68 6.81
C TYR A 203 -6.47 30.50 5.84
N LEU A 204 -5.39 29.75 5.61
CA LEU A 204 -5.43 28.59 4.71
C LEU A 204 -6.16 27.40 5.34
N ILE A 205 -6.01 27.23 6.66
CA ILE A 205 -6.58 26.11 7.43
C ILE A 205 -7.05 26.65 8.79
N PRO A 206 -8.29 27.16 8.86
CA PRO A 206 -8.87 27.70 10.09
C PRO A 206 -8.79 26.69 11.24
N ASP A 207 -8.49 27.18 12.43
CA ASP A 207 -8.51 26.37 13.66
C ASP A 207 -9.93 26.21 14.24
N ASN A 208 -10.93 26.82 13.60
CA ASN A 208 -12.30 26.79 14.03
C ASN A 208 -12.96 25.45 13.69
N ILE A 209 -13.64 24.88 14.68
CA ILE A 209 -14.50 23.69 14.57
C ILE A 209 -15.65 23.91 13.55
N ASP A 210 -15.99 25.17 13.28
CA ASP A 210 -16.99 25.60 12.28
C ASP A 210 -16.38 26.04 10.94
N ASP A 211 -15.36 25.35 10.42
CA ASP A 211 -14.97 25.54 9.02
C ASP A 211 -16.09 25.02 8.09
N LYS A 212 -17.02 25.91 7.74
CA LYS A 212 -18.17 25.60 6.87
C LYS A 212 -17.80 25.19 5.45
N HIS A 213 -16.53 25.34 5.04
CA HIS A 213 -16.11 25.13 3.65
C HIS A 213 -15.09 24.00 3.48
N ASP A 214 -14.71 23.29 4.54
CA ASP A 214 -13.68 22.25 4.57
C ASP A 214 -12.41 22.70 3.81
N GLN A 215 -11.91 23.89 4.15
CA GLN A 215 -10.75 24.51 3.49
C GLN A 215 -9.49 23.65 3.63
N ASP A 216 -9.39 22.94 4.76
CA ASP A 216 -8.36 21.96 5.06
C ASP A 216 -8.33 20.79 4.05
N ILE A 217 -9.49 20.22 3.69
CA ILE A 217 -9.60 19.21 2.65
C ILE A 217 -9.23 19.79 1.28
N ARG A 218 -9.72 20.99 0.95
CA ARG A 218 -9.41 21.64 -0.34
C ARG A 218 -7.92 21.88 -0.52
N PHE A 219 -7.25 22.38 0.51
CA PHE A 219 -5.80 22.54 0.54
C PHE A 219 -5.09 21.18 0.37
N SER A 220 -5.60 20.13 1.03
CA SER A 220 -5.05 18.77 0.92
C SER A 220 -5.09 18.18 -0.47
N ILE A 221 -6.25 18.23 -1.11
CA ILE A 221 -6.42 17.76 -2.47
C ILE A 221 -5.60 18.63 -3.44
N SER A 222 -5.52 19.94 -3.21
CA SER A 222 -4.74 20.84 -4.08
C SER A 222 -3.24 20.52 -4.03
N LEU A 223 -2.67 20.31 -2.83
CA LEU A 223 -1.27 19.94 -2.70
C LEU A 223 -0.99 18.56 -3.34
N LEU A 224 -1.88 17.59 -3.13
CA LEU A 224 -1.81 16.28 -3.79
C LEU A 224 -1.71 16.45 -5.31
N LEU A 225 -2.65 17.20 -5.90
CA LEU A 225 -2.70 17.42 -7.35
C LEU A 225 -1.48 18.19 -7.87
N ILE A 226 -0.97 19.16 -7.12
CA ILE A 226 0.25 19.91 -7.47
C ILE A 226 1.46 18.96 -7.51
N LEU A 227 1.68 18.16 -6.47
CA LEU A 227 2.82 17.23 -6.45
C LEU A 227 2.70 16.15 -7.52
N VAL A 228 1.50 15.61 -7.75
CA VAL A 228 1.24 14.67 -8.85
C VAL A 228 1.53 15.32 -10.21
N SER A 229 1.12 16.57 -10.42
CA SER A 229 1.40 17.32 -11.65
C SER A 229 2.90 17.55 -11.86
N ILE A 230 3.64 17.87 -10.79
CA ILE A 230 5.10 17.98 -10.84
C ILE A 230 5.71 16.63 -11.24
N MET A 231 5.23 15.51 -10.68
CA MET A 231 5.75 14.18 -11.05
C MET A 231 5.50 13.87 -12.52
N LEU A 232 4.31 14.20 -13.04
CA LEU A 232 3.99 14.03 -14.46
C LEU A 232 4.91 14.86 -15.37
N ILE A 233 5.19 16.12 -15.02
CA ILE A 233 6.10 16.99 -15.79
C ILE A 233 7.53 16.42 -15.78
N LEU A 234 7.97 15.93 -14.62
CA LEU A 234 9.29 15.34 -14.46
C LEU A 234 9.40 13.91 -15.01
N LYS A 235 8.29 13.34 -15.51
CA LYS A 235 8.19 11.95 -15.96
C LYS A 235 8.69 10.96 -14.91
N ILE A 236 8.34 11.22 -13.65
CA ILE A 236 8.55 10.35 -12.50
C ILE A 236 7.20 9.72 -12.14
N ASP A 237 7.24 8.54 -11.53
CA ASP A 237 6.05 7.88 -11.03
C ASP A 237 5.24 8.80 -10.07
N VAL A 238 3.95 8.94 -10.35
CA VAL A 238 3.00 9.75 -9.57
C VAL A 238 2.78 9.23 -8.15
N VAL A 239 3.06 7.94 -7.91
CA VAL A 239 2.99 7.30 -6.59
C VAL A 239 3.89 8.01 -5.58
N LEU A 240 5.11 8.38 -5.98
CA LEU A 240 6.04 9.10 -5.11
C LEU A 240 5.48 10.48 -4.74
N GLY A 241 4.93 11.21 -5.72
CA GLY A 241 4.33 12.53 -5.50
C GLY A 241 3.15 12.48 -4.55
N ALA A 242 2.26 11.50 -4.75
CA ALA A 242 1.09 11.28 -3.90
C ALA A 242 1.49 10.93 -2.46
N PHE A 243 2.40 9.95 -2.29
CA PHE A 243 2.91 9.58 -0.98
C PHE A 243 3.60 10.75 -0.27
N THR A 244 4.40 11.52 -1.00
CA THR A 244 5.10 12.68 -0.43
C THR A 244 4.11 13.77 0.00
N ALA A 245 3.01 13.99 -0.74
CA ALA A 245 1.93 14.86 -0.29
C ALA A 245 1.31 14.35 1.02
N GLY A 246 1.07 13.04 1.14
CA GLY A 246 0.51 12.45 2.36
C GLY A 246 1.45 12.65 3.56
N LEU A 247 2.74 12.42 3.34
CA LEU A 247 3.78 12.61 4.34
C LEU A 247 3.85 14.07 4.81
N PHE A 248 3.75 15.02 3.87
CA PHE A 248 3.65 16.45 4.16
C PHE A 248 2.49 16.71 5.11
N PHE A 249 1.29 16.21 4.78
CA PHE A 249 0.12 16.43 5.63
C PHE A 249 0.30 15.86 7.02
N LYS A 250 0.81 14.64 7.12
CA LYS A 250 1.02 13.97 8.40
C LYS A 250 2.00 14.71 9.30
N MET A 251 3.06 15.26 8.74
CA MET A 251 4.08 15.99 9.52
C MET A 251 3.60 17.36 9.98
N PHE A 252 2.83 18.07 9.15
CA PHE A 252 2.42 19.45 9.41
C PHE A 252 1.13 19.58 10.22
N PHE A 253 0.21 18.63 10.02
CA PHE A 253 -1.13 18.68 10.59
C PHE A 253 -1.41 17.54 11.57
N HIS A 254 -0.35 16.94 12.14
CA HIS A 254 -0.45 15.85 13.13
C HIS A 254 -1.41 16.13 14.29
N GLN A 255 -1.65 17.40 14.60
CA GLN A 255 -2.53 17.84 15.70
C GLN A 255 -4.02 17.87 15.32
N LYS A 256 -4.37 17.94 14.02
CA LYS A 256 -5.77 17.96 13.54
C LYS A 256 -6.24 16.54 13.18
N GLN A 257 -6.53 15.73 14.20
CA GLN A 257 -7.01 14.35 14.01
C GLN A 257 -8.30 14.28 13.18
N GLU A 258 -9.16 15.28 13.31
CA GLU A 258 -10.41 15.36 12.55
C GLU A 258 -10.17 15.47 11.03
N LEU A 259 -9.23 16.33 10.60
CA LEU A 259 -8.84 16.43 9.20
C LEU A 259 -8.31 15.10 8.66
N LEU A 260 -7.44 14.43 9.42
CA LEU A 260 -6.91 13.11 9.04
C LEU A 260 -8.05 12.11 8.85
N HIS A 261 -9.00 12.08 9.79
CA HIS A 261 -10.17 11.21 9.71
C HIS A 261 -11.08 11.57 8.53
N LYS A 262 -11.30 12.85 8.22
CA LYS A 262 -12.08 13.30 7.05
C LYS A 262 -11.44 12.83 5.74
N ILE A 263 -10.13 13.01 5.58
CA ILE A 263 -9.36 12.56 4.41
C ILE A 263 -9.42 11.03 4.27
N GLU A 264 -9.16 10.30 5.36
CA GLU A 264 -9.23 8.84 5.38
C GLU A 264 -10.64 8.34 5.05
N SER A 265 -11.68 8.97 5.61
CA SER A 265 -13.08 8.62 5.35
C SER A 265 -13.45 8.79 3.88
N PHE A 266 -12.99 9.88 3.24
CA PHE A 266 -13.24 10.12 1.83
C PHE A 266 -12.50 9.11 0.94
N GLY A 267 -11.24 8.83 1.23
CA GLY A 267 -10.46 7.88 0.46
C GLY A 267 -10.94 6.43 0.60
N TYR A 268 -11.05 5.94 1.83
CA TYR A 268 -11.47 4.57 2.10
C TYR A 268 -12.96 4.32 1.85
N GLY A 269 -13.80 5.36 1.94
CA GLY A 269 -15.24 5.26 1.70
C GLY A 269 -15.64 5.33 0.22
N PHE A 270 -14.81 5.92 -0.65
CA PHE A 270 -15.20 6.17 -2.05
C PHE A 270 -14.12 5.79 -3.07
N PHE A 271 -12.92 6.37 -2.96
CA PHE A 271 -11.89 6.20 -3.99
C PHE A 271 -11.21 4.84 -3.99
N ALA A 272 -10.86 4.33 -2.81
CA ALA A 272 -10.25 3.02 -2.66
C ALA A 272 -11.18 1.90 -3.17
N PRO A 273 -12.48 1.86 -2.79
CA PRO A 273 -13.42 0.90 -3.36
C PRO A 273 -13.45 0.91 -4.88
N ILE A 274 -13.54 2.08 -5.53
CA ILE A 274 -13.59 2.17 -7.00
C ILE A 274 -12.31 1.60 -7.62
N PHE A 275 -11.13 1.90 -7.05
CA PHE A 275 -9.87 1.35 -7.52
C PHE A 275 -9.83 -0.18 -7.43
N PHE A 276 -10.25 -0.75 -6.29
CA PHE A 276 -10.24 -2.20 -6.09
C PHE A 276 -11.28 -2.93 -6.93
N ILE A 277 -12.48 -2.36 -7.08
CA ILE A 277 -13.52 -2.87 -7.98
C ILE A 277 -13.02 -2.88 -9.42
N TYR A 278 -12.43 -1.78 -9.88
CA TYR A 278 -11.86 -1.68 -11.22
C TYR A 278 -10.74 -2.71 -11.42
N THR A 279 -9.81 -2.83 -10.46
CA THR A 279 -8.75 -3.85 -10.49
C THR A 279 -9.32 -5.26 -10.54
N GLY A 280 -10.38 -5.56 -9.80
CA GLY A 280 -11.05 -6.85 -9.90
C GLY A 280 -11.61 -7.09 -11.30
N SER A 281 -12.28 -6.09 -11.86
CA SER A 281 -12.92 -6.19 -13.18
C SER A 281 -11.96 -6.37 -14.36
N THR A 282 -10.67 -6.05 -14.20
CA THR A 282 -9.66 -6.31 -15.24
C THR A 282 -9.22 -7.76 -15.28
N VAL A 283 -9.51 -8.57 -14.26
CA VAL A 283 -9.20 -10.00 -14.23
C VAL A 283 -10.26 -10.77 -15.01
N LYS A 284 -9.84 -11.40 -16.11
CA LYS A 284 -10.71 -12.22 -16.96
C LYS A 284 -10.90 -13.61 -16.36
N LEU A 285 -12.03 -13.82 -15.68
CA LEU A 285 -12.32 -15.07 -14.96
C LEU A 285 -12.34 -16.30 -15.89
N ASP A 286 -12.74 -16.13 -17.15
CA ASP A 286 -12.71 -17.15 -18.21
C ASP A 286 -11.29 -17.62 -18.57
N MET A 287 -10.28 -16.77 -18.35
CA MET A 287 -8.89 -17.11 -18.60
C MET A 287 -8.21 -17.75 -17.39
N ILE A 288 -8.84 -17.75 -16.20
CA ILE A 288 -8.26 -18.34 -14.99
C ILE A 288 -8.21 -19.86 -15.16
N ASN A 289 -7.00 -20.39 -15.27
CA ASN A 289 -6.72 -21.81 -15.35
C ASN A 289 -5.89 -22.27 -14.13
N LEU A 290 -5.58 -23.58 -14.08
CA LEU A 290 -4.74 -24.14 -13.02
C LEU A 290 -3.34 -23.52 -13.01
N ASP A 291 -2.77 -23.18 -14.17
CA ASP A 291 -1.42 -22.60 -14.25
C ASP A 291 -1.37 -21.23 -13.55
N ILE A 292 -2.33 -20.34 -13.82
CA ILE A 292 -2.46 -19.04 -13.14
C ILE A 292 -2.64 -19.22 -11.63
N LEU A 293 -3.47 -20.18 -11.22
CA LEU A 293 -3.68 -20.44 -9.78
C LEU A 293 -2.41 -20.99 -9.11
N THR A 294 -1.69 -21.90 -9.77
CA THR A 294 -0.42 -22.44 -9.25
C THR A 294 0.66 -21.36 -9.20
N HIS A 295 0.71 -20.46 -10.17
CA HIS A 295 1.62 -19.33 -10.16
C HIS A 295 1.25 -18.31 -9.06
N ALA A 296 -0.04 -18.02 -8.86
CA ALA A 296 -0.49 -17.19 -7.75
C ALA A 296 -0.10 -17.79 -6.38
N LEU A 297 -0.27 -19.11 -6.22
CA LEU A 297 0.18 -19.82 -5.02
C LEU A 297 1.71 -19.79 -4.87
N PHE A 298 2.47 -19.91 -5.96
CA PHE A 298 3.92 -19.75 -5.94
C PHE A 298 4.33 -18.35 -5.44
N ILE A 299 3.71 -17.28 -5.95
CA ILE A 299 3.99 -15.90 -5.53
C ILE A 299 3.71 -15.74 -4.02
N MET A 300 2.53 -16.17 -3.55
CA MET A 300 2.18 -16.16 -2.12
C MET A 300 3.22 -16.94 -1.29
N CYS A 301 3.53 -18.18 -1.70
CA CYS A 301 4.49 -19.01 -0.99
C CYS A 301 5.89 -18.39 -0.98
N ALA A 302 6.32 -17.73 -2.06
CA ALA A 302 7.60 -17.04 -2.13
C ALA A 302 7.64 -15.84 -1.16
N ILE A 303 6.61 -14.99 -1.17
CA ILE A 303 6.46 -13.83 -0.26
C ILE A 303 6.54 -14.28 1.20
N VAL A 304 5.76 -15.30 1.55
CA VAL A 304 5.72 -15.88 2.90
C VAL A 304 7.06 -16.48 3.26
N SER A 305 7.66 -17.31 2.39
CA SER A 305 8.93 -17.99 2.67
C SER A 305 10.08 -17.01 2.87
N ILE A 306 10.20 -16.01 2.00
CA ILE A 306 11.21 -14.95 2.10
C ILE A 306 11.11 -14.24 3.45
N ARG A 307 9.89 -13.86 3.87
CA ARG A 307 9.67 -13.18 5.15
C ARG A 307 9.88 -14.11 6.34
N PHE A 308 9.48 -15.37 6.26
CA PHE A 308 9.75 -16.35 7.31
C PHE A 308 11.24 -16.52 7.53
N VAL A 309 12.01 -16.78 6.47
CA VAL A 309 13.46 -16.99 6.58
C VAL A 309 14.13 -15.73 7.14
N SER A 310 13.88 -14.55 6.57
CA SER A 310 14.44 -13.29 7.06
C SER A 310 14.06 -13.00 8.52
N SER A 311 12.80 -13.22 8.90
CA SER A 311 12.32 -12.96 10.25
C SER A 311 12.92 -13.90 11.29
N TYR A 312 13.04 -15.19 10.96
CA TYR A 312 13.62 -16.19 11.87
C TYR A 312 15.13 -16.02 12.04
N LEU A 313 15.84 -15.60 11.00
CA LEU A 313 17.27 -15.31 11.11
C LEU A 313 17.54 -14.09 12.00
N VAL A 314 16.65 -13.09 11.97
CA VAL A 314 16.92 -11.79 12.60
C VAL A 314 16.21 -11.61 13.96
N PHE A 315 14.94 -11.97 14.04
CA PHE A 315 14.07 -11.59 15.17
C PHE A 315 13.73 -12.75 16.11
N LEU A 316 14.19 -13.97 15.83
CA LEU A 316 13.88 -15.16 16.64
C LEU A 316 14.26 -15.00 18.12
N LYS A 317 15.45 -14.46 18.40
CA LYS A 317 15.92 -14.23 19.78
C LYS A 317 15.10 -13.17 20.51
N PHE A 318 14.50 -12.23 19.77
CA PHE A 318 13.72 -11.12 20.34
C PHE A 318 12.26 -11.50 20.59
N LEU A 319 11.58 -12.05 19.59
CA LEU A 319 10.15 -12.35 19.63
C LEU A 319 9.85 -13.76 20.16
N LYS A 320 10.80 -14.70 20.14
CA LYS A 320 10.57 -16.15 20.33
C LYS A 320 9.81 -16.76 19.12
N PRO A 321 9.90 -18.09 18.89
CA PRO A 321 9.43 -18.72 17.66
C PRO A 321 7.97 -18.42 17.30
N LYS A 322 7.06 -18.46 18.29
CA LYS A 322 5.62 -18.27 18.07
C LYS A 322 5.29 -16.86 17.57
N GLN A 323 5.88 -15.83 18.20
CA GLN A 323 5.64 -14.44 17.80
C GLN A 323 6.41 -14.08 16.52
N THR A 324 7.58 -14.68 16.27
CA THR A 324 8.30 -14.53 15.00
C THR A 324 7.47 -15.07 13.82
N ALA A 325 6.78 -16.20 13.99
CA ALA A 325 5.86 -16.70 12.97
C ALA A 325 4.71 -15.72 12.68
N LEU A 326 4.09 -15.16 13.73
CA LEU A 326 3.00 -14.19 13.57
C LEU A 326 3.48 -12.89 12.90
N PHE A 327 4.67 -12.40 13.28
CA PHE A 327 5.33 -11.27 12.63
C PHE A 327 5.59 -11.52 11.15
N ALA A 328 6.16 -12.68 10.80
CA ALA A 328 6.44 -13.01 9.40
C ALA A 328 5.16 -13.07 8.56
N LEU A 329 4.09 -13.65 9.11
CA LEU A 329 2.79 -13.73 8.45
C LEU A 329 2.12 -12.35 8.29
N SER A 330 2.21 -11.47 9.28
CA SER A 330 1.59 -10.14 9.19
C SER A 330 2.24 -9.26 8.14
N ASP A 331 3.55 -9.37 7.99
CA ASP A 331 4.31 -8.61 7.00
C ASP A 331 4.12 -9.17 5.58
N SER A 332 3.58 -10.38 5.44
CA SER A 332 3.37 -11.10 4.17
C SER A 332 2.06 -10.73 3.45
N MET A 333 1.41 -9.61 3.82
CA MET A 333 0.13 -9.20 3.25
C MET A 333 0.17 -7.85 2.49
N PRO A 334 1.06 -7.64 1.51
CA PRO A 334 1.23 -6.33 0.87
C PRO A 334 0.20 -6.03 -0.24
N LEU A 335 -1.08 -6.29 0.01
CA LEU A 335 -2.18 -6.28 -0.97
C LEU A 335 -2.16 -5.06 -1.91
N THR A 336 -2.13 -3.84 -1.35
CA THR A 336 -2.28 -2.60 -2.13
C THR A 336 -1.13 -2.35 -3.09
N PHE A 337 0.11 -2.51 -2.60
CA PHE A 337 1.31 -2.29 -3.39
C PHE A 337 1.59 -3.44 -4.38
N MET A 338 1.16 -4.67 -4.05
CA MET A 338 1.24 -5.81 -4.96
C MET A 338 0.34 -5.61 -6.19
N VAL A 339 -0.90 -5.17 -5.99
CA VAL A 339 -1.80 -4.81 -7.09
C VAL A 339 -1.20 -3.69 -7.94
N ALA A 340 -0.63 -2.68 -7.29
CA ALA A 340 -0.02 -1.54 -7.98
C ALA A 340 1.13 -1.96 -8.89
N ILE A 341 2.07 -2.76 -8.39
CA ILE A 341 3.22 -3.21 -9.19
C ILE A 341 2.80 -4.13 -10.33
N ALA A 342 1.79 -4.98 -10.12
CA ALA A 342 1.24 -5.83 -11.17
C ALA A 342 0.62 -4.99 -12.30
N MET A 343 -0.22 -4.00 -11.95
CA MET A 343 -0.83 -3.12 -12.93
C MET A 343 0.22 -2.30 -13.69
N LEU A 344 1.21 -1.78 -12.99
CA LEU A 344 2.30 -1.01 -13.59
C LEU A 344 3.12 -1.88 -14.55
N SER A 345 3.58 -3.05 -14.09
CA SER A 345 4.39 -3.98 -14.89
C SER A 345 3.64 -4.47 -16.13
N TYR A 346 2.34 -4.74 -16.01
CA TYR A 346 1.51 -5.14 -17.14
C TYR A 346 1.39 -4.02 -18.19
N ASN A 347 1.17 -2.77 -17.75
CA ASN A 347 1.08 -1.63 -18.67
C ASN A 347 2.40 -1.33 -19.38
N TYR A 348 3.55 -1.62 -18.75
CA TYR A 348 4.88 -1.51 -19.37
C TYR A 348 5.27 -2.77 -20.18
N GLY A 349 4.42 -3.79 -20.24
CA GLY A 349 4.71 -5.03 -20.99
C GLY A 349 5.80 -5.90 -20.38
N LEU A 350 6.10 -5.73 -19.09
CA LEU A 350 7.12 -6.51 -18.37
C LEU A 350 6.63 -7.88 -17.90
N ILE A 351 5.31 -8.02 -17.74
CA ILE A 351 4.66 -9.27 -17.37
C ILE A 351 3.52 -9.55 -18.34
N SER A 352 3.28 -10.83 -18.58
CA SER A 352 2.14 -11.33 -19.34
C SER A 352 0.82 -11.08 -18.62
N GLU A 353 -0.28 -11.18 -19.37
CA GLU A 353 -1.64 -11.10 -18.80
C GLU A 353 -1.89 -12.20 -17.75
N SER A 354 -1.36 -13.40 -17.97
CA SER A 354 -1.41 -14.51 -17.01
C SER A 354 -0.69 -14.20 -15.70
N GLU A 355 0.49 -13.57 -15.77
CA GLU A 355 1.23 -13.15 -14.58
C GLU A 355 0.51 -12.01 -13.86
N TYR A 356 -0.05 -11.06 -14.59
CA TYR A 356 -0.88 -9.99 -14.01
C TYR A 356 -2.05 -10.56 -13.19
N PHE A 357 -2.78 -11.53 -13.74
CA PHE A 357 -3.86 -12.21 -13.00
C PHE A 357 -3.31 -12.98 -11.80
N SER A 358 -2.16 -13.66 -11.96
CA SER A 358 -1.51 -14.40 -10.88
C SER A 358 -1.14 -13.48 -9.70
N PHE A 359 -0.60 -12.29 -9.97
CA PHE A 359 -0.29 -11.30 -8.93
C PHE A 359 -1.53 -10.78 -8.20
N ILE A 360 -2.61 -10.47 -8.92
CA ILE A 360 -3.85 -10.01 -8.29
C ILE A 360 -4.42 -11.12 -7.41
N ILE A 361 -4.53 -12.35 -7.92
CA ILE A 361 -5.04 -13.49 -7.16
C ILE A 361 -4.14 -13.77 -5.95
N ALA A 362 -2.81 -13.77 -6.11
CA ALA A 362 -1.86 -13.96 -5.01
C ALA A 362 -2.08 -12.92 -3.91
N SER A 363 -2.22 -11.65 -4.27
CA SER A 363 -2.44 -10.56 -3.31
C SER A 363 -3.74 -10.73 -2.51
N MET A 364 -4.81 -11.21 -3.16
CA MET A 364 -6.09 -11.53 -2.51
C MET A 364 -5.96 -12.74 -1.59
N LEU A 365 -5.27 -13.80 -2.04
CA LEU A 365 -5.00 -14.99 -1.24
C LEU A 365 -4.17 -14.66 0.00
N ASP A 366 -3.12 -13.85 -0.13
CA ASP A 366 -2.31 -13.35 0.98
C ASP A 366 -3.20 -12.66 2.02
N GLY A 367 -4.02 -11.70 1.59
CA GLY A 367 -4.89 -10.96 2.50
C GLY A 367 -5.95 -11.82 3.19
N LEU A 368 -6.44 -12.87 2.51
CA LEU A 368 -7.45 -13.80 3.04
C LEU A 368 -6.85 -14.87 3.94
N LEU A 369 -6.02 -15.72 3.35
CA LEU A 369 -5.54 -16.95 3.96
C LEU A 369 -4.64 -16.64 5.14
N LEU A 370 -3.74 -15.67 5.00
CA LEU A 370 -2.80 -15.36 6.07
C LEU A 370 -3.52 -14.76 7.28
N MET A 371 -4.61 -14.01 7.10
CA MET A 371 -5.37 -13.50 8.25
C MET A 371 -6.10 -14.62 8.99
N VAL A 372 -6.65 -15.59 8.25
CA VAL A 372 -7.26 -16.79 8.84
C VAL A 372 -6.21 -17.61 9.58
N ILE A 373 -5.03 -17.80 8.99
CA ILE A 373 -3.90 -18.53 9.59
C ILE A 373 -3.43 -17.82 10.86
N ILE A 374 -3.21 -16.49 10.83
CA ILE A 374 -2.83 -15.69 12.01
C ILE A 374 -3.87 -15.87 13.12
N ARG A 375 -5.16 -15.80 12.80
CA ARG A 375 -6.24 -15.99 13.79
C ARG A 375 -6.21 -17.37 14.43
N GLN A 376 -5.96 -18.41 13.65
CA GLN A 376 -5.86 -19.78 14.16
C GLN A 376 -4.60 -19.96 15.02
N LEU A 377 -3.44 -19.51 14.53
CA LEU A 377 -2.17 -19.60 15.25
C LEU A 377 -2.18 -18.80 16.55
N TYR A 378 -2.75 -17.59 16.55
CA TYR A 378 -2.87 -16.76 17.75
C TYR A 378 -3.64 -17.48 18.87
N LYS A 379 -4.74 -18.16 18.52
CA LYS A 379 -5.50 -19.00 19.46
C LYS A 379 -4.72 -20.22 19.92
N LEU A 380 -4.10 -20.95 18.99
CA LEU A 380 -3.31 -22.16 19.27
C LEU A 380 -2.12 -21.86 20.18
N PHE A 381 -1.48 -20.71 19.98
CA PHE A 381 -0.36 -20.25 20.80
C PHE A 381 -0.78 -19.81 22.20
N LYS A 382 -2.09 -19.79 22.51
CA LYS A 382 -2.68 -19.34 23.78
C LYS A 382 -2.19 -17.97 24.20
N LEU A 383 -1.93 -17.06 23.25
CA LEU A 383 -1.52 -15.69 23.57
C LEU A 383 -2.62 -14.93 24.35
N ASN A 384 -3.87 -15.42 24.30
CA ASN A 384 -4.99 -14.98 25.16
C ASN A 384 -4.83 -15.25 26.68
N THR A 385 -3.78 -15.91 27.17
CA THR A 385 -3.71 -16.36 28.58
C THR A 385 -2.99 -15.44 29.57
N ILE A 386 -2.79 -14.15 29.27
CA ILE A 386 -2.33 -13.20 30.29
C ILE A 386 -3.09 -11.88 30.16
N LYS A 387 -4.28 -11.82 30.78
CA LYS A 387 -4.87 -10.66 31.46
C LYS A 387 -6.23 -11.10 31.99
N LYS A 388 -6.24 -11.64 33.21
CA LYS A 388 -7.38 -11.56 34.11
C LYS A 388 -6.97 -10.70 35.29
#